data_AF-A0A178WU46-F1
#
_entry.id   AF-A0A178WU46-F1
#
_cell.length_a   1.000
_cell.length_b   1.000
_cell.length_c   1.000
_cell.angle_alpha   90.00
_cell.angle_beta   90.00
_cell.angle_gamma   90.00
#
_symmetry.space_group_name_H-M   'P 1'
#
loop_
_entity.id
_entity.type
_entity.pdbx_description
1 polymer ?
#
loop_
_entity_poly.entity_id
_entity_poly.type
_entity_poly.pdbx_seq_one_letter_code
_entity_poly.pdbx_strand_id
1 'polypeptide(L)'
;MNRTVRRTLVAGALALPLTLGAAGIASADTYTASTATAGPAGASHSSIYSSTGSNPHYAGGSATYYRENASATEDGASSDYTYAAADSRGGVRYAHGENTAGPEGATSSHVSASAGGGHRNHHHHSPGLRGGRER
;
A
#
# COMPACT_ATOMS: atom_id res chain seq x y z
N MET A 1 -13.15 -56.22 12.72
CA MET A 1 -14.05 -55.14 13.20
C MET A 1 -14.03 -54.02 12.18
N ASN A 2 -15.11 -53.90 11.39
CA ASN A 2 -15.28 -52.90 10.33
C ASN A 2 -15.58 -51.52 10.93
N ARG A 3 -14.76 -50.50 10.65
CA ARG A 3 -15.14 -49.10 10.85
C ARG A 3 -15.25 -48.41 9.49
N THR A 4 -16.47 -48.41 9.00
CA THR A 4 -16.94 -47.67 7.84
C THR A 4 -16.89 -46.17 8.14
N VAL A 5 -15.90 -45.45 7.60
CA VAL A 5 -15.90 -43.99 7.64
C VAL A 5 -16.81 -43.51 6.51
N ARG A 6 -17.88 -42.83 6.91
CA ARG A 6 -18.95 -42.32 6.04
C ARG A 6 -18.39 -41.19 5.16
N ARG A 7 -18.63 -41.30 3.86
CA ARG A 7 -18.37 -40.25 2.86
C ARG A 7 -19.27 -39.05 3.13
N THR A 8 -18.69 -37.87 3.30
CA THR A 8 -19.43 -36.62 3.36
C THR A 8 -19.54 -36.04 1.96
N LEU A 9 -20.75 -36.05 1.42
CA LEU A 9 -21.16 -35.24 0.27
C LEU A 9 -21.27 -33.78 0.71
N VAL A 10 -20.67 -32.86 -0.03
CA VAL A 10 -21.12 -31.46 -0.03
C VAL A 10 -21.34 -31.04 -1.47
N ALA A 11 -22.61 -30.83 -1.78
CA ALA A 11 -23.13 -30.38 -3.05
C ALA A 11 -23.08 -28.85 -3.15
N GLY A 12 -22.80 -28.36 -4.36
CA GLY A 12 -23.48 -27.23 -4.99
C GLY A 12 -23.42 -25.87 -4.31
N ALA A 13 -22.59 -24.99 -4.86
CA ALA A 13 -22.98 -23.60 -5.11
C ALA A 13 -22.16 -23.04 -6.28
N LEU A 14 -22.88 -22.53 -7.28
CA LEU A 14 -22.34 -21.81 -8.42
C LEU A 14 -21.52 -20.60 -7.92
N ALA A 15 -20.19 -20.70 -7.93
CA ALA A 15 -19.33 -19.55 -7.79
C ALA A 15 -19.29 -18.82 -9.15
N LEU A 16 -20.36 -18.07 -9.46
CA LEU A 16 -20.28 -17.06 -10.49
C LEU A 16 -19.14 -16.13 -10.09
N PRO A 17 -18.11 -15.95 -10.93
CA PRO A 17 -17.22 -14.83 -10.76
C PRO A 17 -18.09 -13.58 -10.82
N LEU A 18 -18.30 -12.92 -9.68
CA LEU A 18 -18.76 -11.54 -9.65
C LEU A 18 -17.60 -10.68 -10.16
N THR A 19 -17.30 -10.80 -11.45
CA THR A 19 -16.49 -9.83 -12.19
C THR A 19 -17.33 -8.57 -12.32
N LEU A 20 -17.48 -7.85 -11.21
CA LEU A 20 -17.67 -6.41 -11.25
C LEU A 20 -16.37 -5.87 -11.82
N GLY A 21 -16.30 -5.84 -13.15
CA GLY A 21 -15.25 -5.13 -13.87
C GLY A 21 -15.25 -3.70 -13.33
N ALA A 22 -14.14 -3.33 -12.68
CA ALA A 22 -13.87 -1.96 -12.33
C ALA A 22 -13.96 -1.15 -13.62
N ALA A 23 -15.08 -0.44 -13.79
CA ALA A 23 -15.24 0.55 -14.83
C ALA A 23 -14.12 1.56 -14.61
N GLY A 24 -13.12 1.54 -15.50
CA GLY A 24 -12.05 2.52 -15.54
C GLY A 24 -12.66 3.89 -15.80
N ILE A 25 -12.85 4.67 -14.73
CA ILE A 25 -13.03 6.10 -14.86
C ILE A 25 -11.62 6.66 -15.02
N ALA A 26 -11.29 7.04 -16.25
CA ALA A 26 -10.18 7.90 -16.55
C ALA A 26 -10.41 9.25 -15.86
N SER A 27 -9.97 9.37 -14.61
CA SER A 27 -9.77 10.66 -13.95
C SER A 27 -8.29 10.99 -14.07
N ALA A 28 -7.98 12.15 -14.64
CA ALA A 28 -6.63 12.59 -15.00
C ALA A 28 -5.63 12.64 -13.82
N ASP A 29 -6.11 12.47 -12.58
CA ASP A 29 -5.35 12.61 -11.35
C ASP A 29 -5.34 11.35 -10.47
N THR A 30 -6.14 10.33 -10.80
CA THR A 30 -6.23 9.09 -9.98
C THR A 30 -6.63 7.89 -10.82
N TYR A 31 -5.84 6.83 -10.69
CA TYR A 31 -6.09 5.49 -11.20
C TYR A 31 -6.29 4.53 -10.03
N THR A 32 -7.37 3.76 -10.08
CA THR A 32 -7.63 2.68 -9.14
C THR A 32 -8.10 1.46 -9.92
N ALA A 33 -7.48 0.30 -9.66
CA ALA A 33 -7.93 -0.98 -10.19
C ALA A 33 -7.83 -2.04 -9.11
N SER A 34 -8.88 -2.83 -8.93
CA SER A 34 -8.87 -3.97 -8.01
C SER A 34 -9.50 -5.19 -8.65
N THR A 35 -8.98 -6.35 -8.30
CA THR A 35 -9.52 -7.66 -8.66
C THR A 35 -9.57 -8.52 -7.41
N ALA A 36 -10.65 -9.29 -7.29
CA ALA A 36 -10.81 -10.26 -6.21
C ALA A 36 -11.35 -11.56 -6.80
N THR A 37 -10.92 -12.69 -6.25
CA THR A 37 -11.39 -14.01 -6.64
C THR A 37 -11.49 -14.86 -5.38
N ALA A 38 -12.51 -15.73 -5.32
CA ALA A 38 -12.68 -16.67 -4.23
C ALA A 38 -13.22 -18.00 -4.79
N GLY A 39 -12.74 -19.10 -4.24
CA GLY A 39 -13.14 -20.45 -4.61
C GLY A 39 -12.65 -21.50 -3.61
N PRO A 40 -12.84 -22.80 -3.91
CA PRO A 40 -12.46 -23.88 -3.00
C PRO A 40 -10.97 -23.91 -2.63
N ALA A 41 -10.11 -23.38 -3.51
CA ALA A 41 -8.67 -23.27 -3.28
C ALA A 41 -8.25 -22.03 -2.47
N GLY A 42 -9.19 -21.17 -2.07
CA GLY A 42 -8.92 -19.95 -1.31
C GLY A 42 -9.46 -18.68 -1.96
N ALA A 43 -8.96 -17.54 -1.47
CA ALA A 43 -9.28 -16.21 -1.95
C ALA A 43 -8.02 -15.42 -2.28
N SER A 44 -8.11 -14.53 -3.27
CA SER A 44 -7.05 -13.61 -3.65
C SER A 44 -7.60 -12.22 -3.95
N HIS A 45 -6.83 -11.20 -3.64
CA HIS A 45 -7.11 -9.80 -3.90
C HIS A 45 -5.85 -9.13 -4.48
N SER A 46 -6.03 -8.31 -5.51
CA SER A 46 -4.98 -7.43 -6.04
C SER A 46 -5.57 -6.05 -6.21
N SER A 47 -4.89 -5.03 -5.70
CA SER A 47 -5.29 -3.63 -5.82
C SER A 47 -4.10 -2.78 -6.26
N ILE A 48 -4.37 -1.84 -7.16
CA ILE A 48 -3.43 -0.82 -7.60
C ILE A 48 -4.13 0.52 -7.43
N TYR A 49 -3.46 1.44 -6.76
CA TYR A 49 -3.83 2.83 -6.61
C TYR A 49 -2.67 3.70 -7.06
N SER A 50 -2.91 4.61 -7.98
CA SER A 50 -1.94 5.62 -8.41
C SER A 50 -2.63 6.97 -8.42
N SER A 51 -1.99 8.00 -7.91
CA SER A 51 -2.54 9.34 -7.97
C SER A 51 -1.45 10.36 -8.25
N THR A 52 -1.79 11.36 -9.05
CA THR A 52 -1.03 12.59 -9.24
C THR A 52 -1.91 13.74 -8.80
N GLY A 53 -1.39 14.66 -8.00
CA GLY A 53 -2.20 15.76 -7.50
C GLY A 53 -1.39 16.97 -7.10
N SER A 54 -1.97 18.14 -7.29
CA SER A 54 -1.44 19.40 -6.74
C SER A 54 -1.91 19.52 -5.30
N ASN A 55 -0.99 19.69 -4.35
CA ASN A 55 -1.38 19.90 -2.96
C ASN A 55 -1.79 21.37 -2.77
N PRO A 56 -3.01 21.72 -2.34
CA PRO A 56 -3.43 23.12 -2.20
C PRO A 56 -2.59 23.90 -1.17
N HIS A 57 -1.87 23.22 -0.27
CA HIS A 57 -1.00 23.85 0.70
C HIS A 57 0.44 24.07 0.21
N TYR A 58 0.82 23.48 -0.92
CA TYR A 58 2.17 23.57 -1.48
C TYR A 58 2.08 23.74 -3.00
N ALA A 59 2.67 24.81 -3.55
CA ALA A 59 2.68 25.09 -4.98
C ALA A 59 3.52 24.05 -5.78
N GLY A 60 3.07 22.80 -5.82
CA GLY A 60 3.71 21.74 -6.58
C GLY A 60 3.00 20.40 -6.47
N GLY A 61 3.24 19.58 -7.49
CA GLY A 61 2.64 18.26 -7.64
C GLY A 61 3.17 17.24 -6.63
N SER A 62 2.40 16.18 -6.46
CA SER A 62 2.76 14.96 -5.76
C SER A 62 2.31 13.77 -6.61
N ALA A 63 3.06 12.68 -6.54
CA ALA A 63 2.72 11.41 -7.16
C ALA A 63 2.78 10.32 -6.09
N THR A 64 1.77 9.47 -6.04
CA THR A 64 1.70 8.32 -5.14
C THR A 64 1.34 7.08 -5.94
N TYR A 65 2.01 5.98 -5.63
CA TYR A 65 1.74 4.64 -6.13
C TYR A 65 1.62 3.70 -4.95
N TYR A 66 0.58 2.87 -4.97
CA TYR A 66 0.35 1.80 -4.03
C TYR A 66 -0.13 0.58 -4.80
N ARG A 67 0.49 -0.56 -4.54
CA ARG A 67 0.02 -1.87 -5.01
C ARG A 67 0.00 -2.81 -3.83
N GLU A 68 -1.03 -3.64 -3.79
CA GLU A 68 -1.16 -4.70 -2.80
C GLU A 68 -1.69 -5.95 -3.49
N ASN A 69 -1.06 -7.09 -3.18
CA ASN A 69 -1.57 -8.40 -3.49
C ASN A 69 -1.75 -9.15 -2.16
N ALA A 70 -2.86 -9.85 -1.99
CA ALA A 70 -3.10 -10.70 -0.85
C ALA A 70 -3.76 -11.99 -1.30
N SER A 71 -3.41 -13.11 -0.67
CA SER A 71 -4.07 -14.39 -0.88
C SER A 71 -4.20 -15.15 0.43
N ALA A 72 -5.23 -15.97 0.52
CA ALA A 72 -5.47 -16.87 1.64
C ALA A 72 -5.99 -18.20 1.10
N THR A 73 -5.35 -19.28 1.51
CA THR A 73 -5.60 -20.67 1.08
C THR A 73 -5.63 -21.58 2.31
N GLU A 74 -5.88 -22.87 2.12
CA GLU A 74 -5.76 -23.85 3.21
C GLU A 74 -4.33 -23.98 3.75
N ASP A 75 -3.33 -23.70 2.91
CA ASP A 75 -1.90 -23.79 3.26
C ASP A 75 -1.36 -22.51 3.89
N GLY A 76 -2.19 -21.47 4.04
CA GLY A 76 -1.80 -20.21 4.66
C GLY A 76 -2.21 -18.97 3.87
N ALA A 77 -1.69 -17.82 4.30
CA ALA A 77 -1.94 -16.52 3.72
C ALA A 77 -0.64 -15.82 3.34
N SER A 78 -0.71 -15.01 2.28
CA SER A 78 0.39 -14.14 1.85
C SER A 78 -0.11 -12.74 1.54
N SER A 79 0.74 -11.74 1.75
CA SER A 79 0.50 -10.38 1.32
C SER A 79 1.81 -9.77 0.84
N ASP A 80 1.75 -9.03 -0.26
CA ASP A 80 2.83 -8.23 -0.83
C ASP A 80 2.27 -6.82 -1.03
N TYR A 81 3.04 -5.81 -0.65
CA TYR A 81 2.72 -4.44 -1.02
C TYR A 81 3.94 -3.67 -1.49
N THR A 82 3.68 -2.70 -2.35
CA THR A 82 4.64 -1.68 -2.79
C THR A 82 4.00 -0.32 -2.63
N TYR A 83 4.72 0.59 -1.99
CA TYR A 83 4.37 2.00 -1.86
C TYR A 83 5.52 2.85 -2.40
N ALA A 84 5.21 3.81 -3.26
CA ALA A 84 6.16 4.81 -3.71
C ALA A 84 5.49 6.17 -3.77
N ALA A 85 6.21 7.21 -3.36
CA ALA A 85 5.70 8.56 -3.44
C ALA A 85 6.83 9.55 -3.78
N ALA A 86 6.46 10.61 -4.50
CA ALA A 86 7.31 11.75 -4.79
C ALA A 86 6.53 13.05 -4.58
N ASP A 87 7.21 14.07 -4.05
CA ASP A 87 6.67 15.42 -3.92
C ASP A 87 7.50 16.44 -4.71
N SER A 88 6.87 17.57 -4.99
CA SER A 88 7.47 18.71 -5.70
C SER A 88 8.66 19.37 -4.99
N ARG A 89 8.93 19.02 -3.72
CA ARG A 89 10.07 19.52 -2.96
C ARG A 89 11.28 18.58 -3.07
N GLY A 90 11.20 17.60 -3.95
CA GLY A 90 12.23 16.58 -4.16
C GLY A 90 12.20 15.47 -3.11
N GLY A 91 11.20 15.43 -2.23
CA GLY A 91 11.00 14.33 -1.30
C GLY A 91 10.51 13.10 -2.05
N VAL A 92 11.19 11.98 -1.85
CA VAL A 92 10.81 10.67 -2.39
C VAL A 92 10.79 9.63 -1.28
N ARG A 93 9.85 8.70 -1.38
CA ARG A 93 9.65 7.58 -0.44
C ARG A 93 9.38 6.31 -1.20
N TYR A 94 9.92 5.22 -0.69
CA TYR A 94 9.67 3.86 -1.15
C TYR A 94 9.50 2.96 0.06
N ALA A 95 8.54 2.06 0.00
CA ALA A 95 8.37 0.98 0.94
C ALA A 95 7.85 -0.26 0.20
N HIS A 96 8.37 -1.41 0.57
CA HIS A 96 7.91 -2.70 0.09
C HIS A 96 7.90 -3.66 1.25
N GLY A 97 6.92 -4.55 1.30
CA GLY A 97 6.87 -5.57 2.32
C GLY A 97 6.11 -6.79 1.85
N GLU A 98 6.56 -7.94 2.35
CA GLU A 98 5.97 -9.23 2.08
C GLU A 98 5.74 -9.92 3.42
N ASN A 99 4.56 -10.49 3.60
CA ASN A 99 4.18 -11.25 4.77
C ASN A 99 3.65 -12.60 4.31
N THR A 100 4.09 -13.68 4.94
CA THR A 100 3.52 -15.01 4.75
C THR A 100 3.26 -15.66 6.09
N ALA A 101 2.16 -16.40 6.22
CA ALA A 101 1.82 -17.16 7.41
C ALA A 101 1.13 -18.47 7.01
N GLY A 102 1.59 -19.60 7.53
CA GLY A 102 1.03 -20.92 7.25
C GLY A 102 1.37 -21.94 8.34
N PRO A 103 1.08 -23.23 8.11
CA PRO A 103 1.33 -24.31 9.07
C PRO A 103 2.78 -24.40 9.54
N GLU A 104 3.72 -24.01 8.67
CA GLU A 104 5.17 -24.03 8.94
C GLU A 104 5.70 -22.75 9.60
N GLY A 105 4.81 -21.82 9.96
CA GLY A 105 5.14 -20.58 10.65
C GLY A 105 4.85 -19.33 9.82
N ALA A 106 5.42 -18.20 10.25
CA ALA A 106 5.22 -16.91 9.63
C ALA A 106 6.54 -16.20 9.35
N THR A 107 6.62 -15.51 8.23
CA THR A 107 7.76 -14.69 7.85
C THR A 107 7.30 -13.32 7.39
N SER A 108 8.18 -12.32 7.57
CA SER A 108 7.95 -10.97 7.06
C SER A 108 9.26 -10.38 6.57
N SER A 109 9.19 -9.63 5.48
CA SER A 109 10.27 -8.82 4.94
C SER A 109 9.76 -7.39 4.77
N HIS A 110 10.63 -6.41 5.03
CA HIS A 110 10.29 -5.00 4.82
C HIS A 110 11.52 -4.22 4.39
N VAL A 111 11.37 -3.45 3.33
CA VAL A 111 12.37 -2.52 2.83
C VAL A 111 11.73 -1.15 2.74
N SER A 112 12.37 -0.13 3.31
CA SER A 112 11.95 1.25 3.12
C SER A 112 13.15 2.15 2.83
N ALA A 113 12.92 3.16 2.01
CA ALA A 113 13.91 4.16 1.64
C ALA A 113 13.22 5.53 1.50
N SER A 114 13.94 6.58 1.86
CA SER A 114 13.51 7.94 1.56
C SER A 114 14.71 8.81 1.22
N ALA A 115 14.49 9.81 0.37
CA ALA A 115 15.49 10.80 0.00
C ALA A 115 14.80 12.14 -0.26
N GLY A 116 15.55 13.24 -0.11
CA GLY A 116 15.01 14.57 -0.28
C GLY A 116 14.23 15.07 0.94
N GLY A 117 14.60 16.26 1.38
CA GLY A 117 14.05 16.93 2.54
C GLY A 117 14.69 18.31 2.59
N GLY A 118 13.98 19.31 2.08
CA GLY A 118 14.48 20.69 2.05
C GLY A 118 15.02 21.08 3.42
N HIS A 119 16.33 21.33 3.47
CA HIS A 119 17.00 21.96 4.59
C HIS A 119 16.29 23.28 4.85
N ARG A 120 15.54 23.37 5.96
CA ARG A 120 15.27 24.67 6.55
C ARG A 120 16.59 25.13 7.14
N ASN A 121 17.37 25.87 6.36
CA ASN A 121 18.38 26.76 6.92
C ASN A 121 17.63 27.80 7.77
N HIS A 122 17.32 27.45 9.02
CA HIS A 122 16.95 28.43 10.03
C HIS A 122 18.22 29.21 10.37
N HIS A 123 18.58 30.18 9.52
CA HIS A 123 19.43 31.28 9.95
C HIS A 123 18.65 32.08 10.99
N HIS A 124 18.75 31.68 12.26
CA HIS A 124 18.44 32.55 13.37
C HIS A 124 19.47 33.69 13.35
N HIS A 125 19.11 34.78 12.70
CA HIS A 125 19.75 36.06 12.93
C HIS A 125 19.22 36.58 14.27
N SER A 126 19.98 36.35 15.35
CA SER A 126 19.77 37.05 16.61
C SER A 126 20.11 38.52 16.38
N PRO A 127 19.17 39.47 16.51
CA PRO A 127 19.53 40.87 16.60
C PRO A 127 20.21 41.04 17.96
N GLY A 128 21.52 41.24 17.94
CA GLY A 128 22.26 41.65 19.14
C GLY A 128 21.62 42.90 19.71
N LEU A 129 21.17 42.80 20.97
CA LEU A 129 20.74 43.94 21.76
C LEU A 129 21.91 44.92 21.83
N ARG A 130 21.80 46.02 21.07
CA ARG A 130 22.72 47.15 21.12
C ARG A 130 22.50 47.83 22.47
N GLY A 131 23.31 47.44 23.45
CA GLY A 131 23.39 48.08 24.75
C GLY A 131 23.61 49.58 24.59
N GLY A 132 22.81 50.36 25.29
CA GLY A 132 23.05 51.77 25.48
C GLY A 132 24.36 51.99 26.23
N ARG A 133 25.08 53.05 25.86
CA ARG A 133 26.06 53.69 26.72
C ARG A 133 26.13 55.17 26.38
N GLU A 134 25.47 55.93 27.25
CA GLU A 134 25.96 57.17 27.87
C GLU A 134 26.94 58.03 27.05
N ARG A 135 26.49 59.24 26.69
CA ARG A 135 27.05 60.52 27.17
C ARG A 135 26.10 61.67 26.83
#